data_AF-A0AAF0UIM7-F1
#
_entry.id   AF-A0AAF0UIM7-F1
#
_cell.length_a   1.000
_cell.length_b   1.000
_cell.length_c   1.000
_cell.angle_alpha   90.00
_cell.angle_beta   90.00
_cell.angle_gamma   90.00
#
_symmetry.space_group_name_H-M   'P 1'
#
loop_
_entity.id
_entity.type
_entity.pdbx_description
1 polymer ?
#
loop_
_entity_poly.entity_id
_entity_poly.type
_entity_poly.pdbx_seq_one_letter_code
_entity_poly.pdbx_strand_id
1 'polypeptide(L)'
;MLTTISSVLTYFLWDKVADLLTHLQATIMRPAVMIGTEDRILNPWAFFAKKYGFLPLIGGGSTKIQPVFVADVASAIVSSLKDNGTSMGKIYELGGPDIYTMHDLAELMFDMIREWPRYVNVPFPIAKASVYIDGFPMSQ
;
A
#
# COMPACT_ATOMS: atom_id res chain seq x y z
N MET A 1 -17.68 12.55 -5.32
CA MET A 1 -18.57 12.32 -4.15
C MET A 1 -19.05 10.86 -4.05
N LEU A 2 -19.27 10.15 -5.17
CA LEU A 2 -19.68 8.74 -5.17
C LEU A 2 -18.54 7.73 -4.83
N THR A 3 -17.27 8.06 -5.11
CA THR A 3 -16.12 7.19 -4.83
C THR A 3 -15.76 7.08 -3.35
N THR A 4 -15.86 8.18 -2.58
CA THR A 4 -15.60 8.17 -1.13
C THR A 4 -16.64 7.35 -0.37
N ILE A 5 -17.89 7.35 -0.83
CA ILE A 5 -18.96 6.53 -0.25
C ILE A 5 -18.67 5.05 -0.55
N SER A 6 -18.20 4.71 -1.76
CA SER A 6 -17.80 3.34 -2.11
C SER A 6 -16.68 2.83 -1.20
N SER A 7 -15.58 3.58 -1.04
CA SER A 7 -14.45 3.13 -0.21
C SER A 7 -14.82 2.95 1.25
N VAL A 8 -15.57 3.90 1.85
CA VAL A 8 -15.97 3.80 3.27
C VAL A 8 -16.93 2.63 3.49
N LEU A 9 -17.86 2.40 2.56
CA LEU A 9 -18.75 1.24 2.62
C LEU A 9 -17.98 -0.07 2.43
N THR A 10 -16.98 -0.09 1.55
CA THR A 10 -16.09 -1.25 1.35
C THR A 10 -15.34 -1.57 2.65
N TYR A 11 -14.66 -0.62 3.27
CA TYR A 11 -13.95 -0.83 4.54
C TYR A 11 -14.88 -1.29 5.66
N PHE A 12 -16.04 -0.64 5.79
CA PHE A 12 -17.04 -1.03 6.79
C PHE A 12 -17.61 -2.43 6.57
N LEU A 13 -17.83 -2.83 5.31
CA LEU A 13 -18.27 -4.18 4.97
C LEU A 13 -17.17 -5.20 5.25
N TRP A 14 -15.91 -4.86 4.97
CA TRP A 14 -14.75 -5.70 5.27
C TRP A 14 -14.55 -5.94 6.76
N ASP A 15 -14.75 -4.93 7.60
CA ASP A 15 -14.70 -5.13 9.06
C ASP A 15 -15.80 -6.10 9.54
N LYS A 16 -17.03 -5.96 9.02
CA LYS A 16 -18.10 -6.93 9.33
C LYS A 16 -17.81 -8.34 8.84
N VAL A 17 -17.21 -8.47 7.66
CA VAL A 17 -16.79 -9.77 7.13
C VAL A 17 -15.66 -10.35 7.98
N ALA A 18 -14.70 -9.54 8.40
CA ALA A 18 -13.61 -9.96 9.28
C ALA A 18 -14.14 -10.45 10.63
N ASP A 19 -15.08 -9.72 11.24
CA ASP A 19 -15.74 -10.15 12.46
C ASP A 19 -16.48 -11.48 12.26
N LEU A 20 -17.22 -11.63 11.16
CA LEU A 20 -17.94 -12.87 10.86
C LEU A 20 -16.99 -14.07 10.66
N LEU A 21 -15.86 -13.87 9.97
CA LEU A 21 -14.85 -14.90 9.76
C LEU A 21 -14.11 -15.26 11.05
N THR A 22 -13.92 -14.30 11.95
CA THR A 22 -13.32 -14.53 13.27
C THR A 22 -14.18 -15.48 14.11
N HIS A 23 -15.52 -15.33 14.06
CA HIS A 23 -16.46 -16.28 14.70
C HIS A 23 -16.38 -17.70 14.10
N LEU A 24 -15.87 -17.84 12.87
CA LEU A 24 -15.61 -19.11 12.19
C LEU A 24 -14.19 -19.63 12.43
N GLN A 25 -13.47 -19.09 13.42
CA GLN A 25 -12.08 -19.46 13.76
C GLN A 25 -11.06 -19.19 12.63
N ALA A 26 -11.40 -18.34 11.65
CA ALA A 26 -10.48 -17.97 10.59
C ALA A 26 -9.36 -17.07 11.12
N THR A 27 -8.14 -17.28 10.63
CA THR A 27 -7.02 -16.37 10.85
C THR A 27 -7.04 -15.29 9.78
N ILE A 28 -7.04 -14.01 10.18
CA ILE A 28 -7.11 -12.87 9.28
C ILE A 28 -5.77 -12.14 9.33
N MET A 29 -5.10 -12.05 8.19
CA MET A 29 -3.88 -11.26 8.01
C MET A 29 -4.24 -9.94 7.34
N ARG A 30 -3.88 -8.82 7.97
CA ARG A 30 -4.07 -7.46 7.46
C ARG A 30 -2.70 -6.84 7.18
N PRO A 31 -2.12 -7.12 6.00
CA PRO A 31 -0.86 -6.52 5.64
C PRO A 31 -1.05 -5.03 5.38
N ALA A 32 -0.08 -4.25 5.82
CA ALA A 32 0.12 -2.92 5.31
C ALA A 32 0.53 -2.99 3.82
N VAL A 33 0.83 -1.84 3.23
CA VAL A 33 1.32 -1.72 1.86
C VAL A 33 2.50 -2.67 1.63
N MET A 34 2.35 -3.63 0.71
CA MET A 34 3.37 -4.64 0.43
C MET A 34 4.35 -4.16 -0.66
N ILE A 35 5.65 -4.32 -0.38
CA ILE A 35 6.74 -4.02 -1.32
C ILE A 35 7.49 -5.32 -1.67
N GLY A 36 7.94 -5.45 -2.93
CA GLY A 36 8.64 -6.61 -3.46
C GLY A 36 8.97 -6.46 -4.95
N THR A 37 9.52 -7.50 -5.57
CA THR A 37 9.99 -7.46 -6.96
C THR A 37 8.94 -7.01 -7.98
N GLU A 38 7.67 -7.36 -7.76
CA GLU A 38 6.54 -7.02 -8.64
C GLU A 38 5.46 -6.21 -7.92
N ASP A 39 5.87 -5.32 -7.00
CA ASP A 39 4.93 -4.49 -6.27
C ASP A 39 4.21 -3.49 -7.20
N ARG A 40 3.06 -2.99 -6.74
CA ARG A 40 2.17 -2.11 -7.52
C ARG A 40 2.34 -0.63 -7.19
N ILE A 41 3.42 -0.25 -6.53
CA ILE A 41 3.70 1.13 -6.11
C ILE A 41 5.03 1.61 -6.68
N LEU A 42 6.15 1.03 -6.23
CA LEU A 42 7.49 1.39 -6.65
C LEU A 42 7.73 1.05 -8.12
N ASN A 43 7.26 -0.09 -8.62
CA ASN A 43 7.46 -0.43 -10.04
C ASN A 43 6.75 0.54 -11.00
N PRO A 44 5.45 0.87 -10.83
CA PRO A 44 4.81 1.92 -11.62
C PRO A 44 5.49 3.28 -11.49
N TRP A 45 5.94 3.65 -10.29
CA TRP A 45 6.66 4.90 -10.07
C TRP A 45 8.00 4.94 -10.79
N ALA A 46 8.78 3.87 -10.73
CA ALA A 46 10.05 3.73 -11.42
C ALA A 46 9.86 3.80 -12.94
N PHE A 47 8.85 3.12 -13.47
CA PHE A 47 8.49 3.18 -14.88
C PHE A 47 8.10 4.61 -15.30
N PHE A 48 7.26 5.27 -14.51
CA PHE A 48 6.84 6.65 -14.76
C PHE A 48 8.03 7.63 -14.71
N ALA A 49 8.87 7.52 -13.69
CA ALA A 49 10.06 8.35 -13.51
C ALA A 49 11.04 8.18 -14.68
N LYS A 50 11.28 6.95 -15.15
CA LYS A 50 12.13 6.71 -16.33
C LYS A 50 11.51 7.24 -17.62
N LYS A 51 10.19 7.12 -17.78
CA LYS A 51 9.50 7.54 -19.00
C LYS A 51 9.38 9.06 -19.13
N TYR A 52 9.06 9.75 -18.04
CA TYR A 52 8.75 11.19 -18.05
C TYR A 52 9.81 12.07 -17.37
N GLY A 53 10.78 11.47 -16.67
CA GLY A 53 11.88 12.17 -16.03
C GLY A 53 11.50 12.91 -14.75
N PHE A 54 10.31 12.67 -14.18
CA PHE A 54 9.88 13.23 -12.89
C PHE A 54 8.87 12.29 -12.22
N LEU A 55 8.67 12.48 -10.91
CA LEU A 55 7.66 11.76 -10.13
C LEU A 55 6.68 12.74 -9.45
N PRO A 56 5.36 12.63 -9.68
CA PRO A 56 4.38 13.44 -8.98
C PRO A 56 4.17 12.94 -7.55
N LEU A 57 4.43 13.79 -6.56
CA LEU A 57 4.13 13.53 -5.15
C LEU A 57 2.92 14.35 -4.73
N ILE A 58 1.86 13.67 -4.29
CA ILE A 58 0.65 14.34 -3.81
C ILE A 58 0.94 14.99 -2.46
N GLY A 59 0.57 16.27 -2.32
CA GLY A 59 0.69 16.99 -1.04
C GLY A 59 2.13 17.09 -0.53
N GLY A 60 3.13 17.02 -1.42
CA GLY A 60 4.55 17.07 -1.07
C GLY A 60 5.13 15.78 -0.49
N GLY A 61 4.37 14.68 -0.47
CA GLY A 61 4.88 13.37 -0.03
C GLY A 61 5.05 13.19 1.47
N SER A 62 4.45 14.06 2.31
CA SER A 62 4.54 14.00 3.77
C SER A 62 3.69 12.90 4.42
N THR A 63 2.83 12.23 3.63
CA THR A 63 2.02 11.10 4.10
C THR A 63 2.92 9.97 4.57
N LYS A 64 2.69 9.50 5.79
CA LYS A 64 3.41 8.37 6.39
C LYS A 64 2.75 7.05 6.05
N ILE A 65 3.55 6.07 5.69
CA ILE A 65 3.13 4.69 5.49
C ILE A 65 4.15 3.73 6.11
N GLN A 66 3.70 2.54 6.48
CA GLN A 66 4.54 1.50 7.08
C GLN A 66 4.57 0.29 6.14
N PRO A 67 5.43 0.29 5.12
CA PRO A 67 5.45 -0.76 4.11
C PRO A 67 6.04 -2.05 4.67
N VAL A 68 5.44 -3.19 4.32
CA VAL A 68 5.91 -4.52 4.73
C VAL A 68 6.49 -5.27 3.53
N PHE A 69 7.56 -6.03 3.74
CA PHE A 69 8.14 -6.83 2.67
C PHE A 69 7.28 -8.06 2.39
N VAL A 70 7.01 -8.34 1.12
CA VAL A 70 6.09 -9.43 0.72
C VAL A 70 6.54 -10.81 1.22
N ALA A 71 7.86 -11.06 1.32
CA ALA A 71 8.37 -12.33 1.84
C ALA A 71 8.13 -12.50 3.34
N ASP A 72 8.08 -11.42 4.11
CA ASP A 72 7.78 -11.45 5.54
C ASP A 72 6.31 -11.76 5.77
N VAL A 73 5.42 -11.19 4.94
CA VAL A 73 3.99 -11.54 4.93
C VAL A 73 3.79 -13.01 4.59
N ALA A 74 4.48 -13.52 3.56
CA ALA A 74 4.44 -14.95 3.20
C ALA A 74 4.93 -15.83 4.37
N SER A 75 6.00 -15.42 5.04
CA SER A 75 6.55 -16.13 6.21
C SER A 75 5.58 -16.12 7.39
N ALA A 76 4.88 -15.01 7.63
CA ALA A 76 3.85 -14.90 8.65
C ALA A 76 2.65 -15.83 8.37
N ILE A 77 2.21 -15.89 7.11
CA ILE A 77 1.15 -16.82 6.68
C ILE A 77 1.58 -18.27 6.92
N VAL A 78 2.78 -18.67 6.46
CA VAL A 78 3.29 -20.03 6.68
C VAL A 78 3.43 -20.36 8.17
N SER A 79 3.83 -19.38 8.98
CA SER A 79 3.96 -19.57 10.43
C SER A 79 2.61 -19.77 11.10
N SER A 80 1.58 -19.01 10.71
CA SER A 80 0.21 -19.19 11.23
C SER A 80 -0.40 -20.54 10.87
N LEU A 81 -0.03 -21.12 9.72
CA LEU A 81 -0.49 -22.44 9.30
C LEU A 81 0.17 -23.58 10.07
N LYS A 82 1.39 -23.39 10.56
CA LYS A 82 2.15 -24.39 11.32
C LYS A 82 1.87 -24.34 12.83
N ASP A 83 1.18 -23.31 13.28
CA ASP A 83 0.83 -23.11 14.68
C ASP A 83 -0.24 -24.11 15.13
N ASN A 84 -0.19 -24.53 16.39
CA ASN A 84 -1.07 -25.55 16.96
C ASN A 84 -2.46 -24.99 17.33
N GLY A 85 -3.05 -24.19 16.44
CA GLY A 85 -4.35 -23.55 16.63
C GLY A 85 -4.31 -22.23 17.41
N THR A 86 -3.14 -21.74 17.86
CA THR A 86 -3.04 -20.46 18.60
C THR A 86 -3.45 -19.26 17.74
N SER A 87 -3.39 -19.39 16.41
CA SER A 87 -3.71 -18.36 15.42
C SER A 87 -5.19 -18.38 14.98
N MET A 88 -5.97 -19.38 15.39
CA MET A 88 -7.38 -19.52 15.00
C MET A 88 -8.22 -18.38 15.61
N GLY A 89 -9.04 -17.73 14.79
CA GLY A 89 -9.88 -16.61 15.20
C GLY A 89 -9.09 -15.36 15.61
N LYS A 90 -7.88 -15.17 15.09
CA LYS A 90 -7.06 -13.98 15.36
C LYS A 90 -6.89 -13.11 14.13
N ILE A 91 -6.83 -11.81 14.38
CA ILE A 91 -6.49 -10.78 13.41
C ILE A 91 -5.06 -10.33 13.67
N TYR A 92 -4.20 -10.42 12.66
CA TYR A 92 -2.81 -9.98 12.70
C TYR A 92 -2.62 -8.79 11.76
N GLU A 93 -2.25 -7.64 12.31
CA GLU A 93 -1.84 -6.47 11.55
C GLU A 93 -0.35 -6.62 11.21
N LEU A 94 -0.01 -6.75 9.92
CA LEU A 94 1.36 -6.98 9.45
C LEU A 94 1.95 -5.68 8.90
N GLY A 95 2.55 -4.89 9.78
CA GLY A 95 3.34 -3.71 9.42
C GLY A 95 4.82 -4.05 9.25
N GLY A 96 5.51 -3.29 8.40
CA GLY A 96 6.97 -3.38 8.31
C GLY A 96 7.69 -2.74 9.49
N PRO A 97 9.02 -2.85 9.54
CA PRO A 97 9.82 -2.41 10.69
C PRO A 97 9.82 -0.90 10.87
N ASP A 98 9.79 -0.14 9.79
CA ASP A 98 9.98 1.31 9.80
C ASP A 98 8.80 2.05 9.17
N ILE A 99 8.59 3.29 9.62
CA ILE A 99 7.60 4.21 9.06
C ILE A 99 8.32 5.15 8.10
N TYR A 100 7.91 5.14 6.84
CA TYR A 100 8.44 6.00 5.79
C TYR A 100 7.42 7.06 5.39
N THR A 101 7.88 8.21 4.92
CA THR A 101 7.04 9.11 4.13
C THR A 101 7.02 8.65 2.67
N MET A 102 6.00 9.11 1.92
CA MET A 102 5.96 8.88 0.47
C MET A 102 7.18 9.47 -0.24
N HIS A 103 7.73 10.56 0.29
CA HIS A 103 8.98 11.14 -0.19
C HIS A 103 10.18 10.21 0.06
N ASP A 104 10.33 9.68 1.27
CA ASP A 104 11.43 8.77 1.60
C ASP A 104 11.42 7.52 0.70
N LEU A 105 10.23 6.98 0.42
CA LEU A 105 10.11 5.83 -0.50
C LEU A 105 10.46 6.18 -1.94
N ALA A 106 10.07 7.37 -2.40
CA ALA A 106 10.45 7.83 -3.72
C ALA A 106 11.97 8.04 -3.81
N GLU A 107 12.60 8.55 -2.76
CA GLU A 107 14.05 8.72 -2.69
C GLU A 107 14.79 7.38 -2.73
N LEU A 108 14.37 6.41 -1.93
CA LEU A 108 14.89 5.03 -1.97
C LEU A 108 14.76 4.40 -3.36
N MET A 109 13.63 4.63 -4.02
CA MET A 109 13.42 4.15 -5.39
C MET A 109 14.38 4.83 -6.38
N PHE A 110 14.55 6.16 -6.32
CA PHE A 110 15.45 6.91 -7.20
C PHE A 110 16.91 6.45 -7.06
N ASP A 111 17.35 6.22 -5.82
CA ASP A 111 18.69 5.67 -5.53
C ASP A 111 18.88 4.29 -6.17
N MET A 112 17.88 3.41 -6.02
CA MET A 112 17.91 2.06 -6.60
C MET A 112 17.92 2.05 -8.13
N ILE A 113 17.16 2.93 -8.79
CA ILE A 113 17.11 2.99 -10.27
C ILE A 113 18.25 3.80 -10.88
N ARG A 114 19.06 4.48 -10.06
CA ARG A 114 20.18 5.37 -10.45
C ARG A 114 19.76 6.50 -11.39
N GLU A 115 18.59 7.09 -11.13
CA GLU A 115 18.09 8.26 -11.85
C GLU A 115 18.14 9.49 -10.95
N TRP A 116 18.22 10.67 -11.56
CA TRP A 116 18.22 11.92 -10.79
C TRP A 116 16.81 12.22 -10.26
N PRO A 117 16.63 12.39 -8.93
CA PRO A 117 15.33 12.63 -8.34
C PRO A 117 14.77 13.98 -8.77
N ARG A 118 13.58 13.96 -9.38
CA ARG A 118 12.82 15.16 -9.74
C ARG A 118 11.38 15.00 -9.27
N TYR A 119 11.03 15.72 -8.21
CA TYR A 119 9.70 15.64 -7.61
C TYR A 119 8.82 16.81 -8.05
N VAL A 120 7.58 16.52 -8.43
CA VAL A 120 6.57 17.54 -8.72
C VAL A 120 5.50 17.46 -7.65
N ASN A 121 5.31 18.53 -6.88
CA ASN A 121 4.22 18.57 -5.90
C ASN A 121 2.88 18.75 -6.63
N VAL A 122 1.99 17.77 -6.49
CA VAL A 122 0.64 17.82 -7.05
C VAL A 122 -0.36 18.13 -5.94
N PRO A 123 -1.03 19.30 -5.97
CA PRO A 123 -2.12 19.59 -5.06
C PRO A 123 -3.26 18.56 -5.18
N PHE A 124 -3.87 18.20 -4.04
CA PHE A 124 -4.95 17.22 -3.98
C PHE A 124 -6.12 17.43 -4.96
N PRO A 125 -6.57 18.67 -5.26
CA PRO A 125 -7.65 18.87 -6.24
C PRO A 125 -7.29 18.37 -7.65
N ILE A 126 -6.04 18.57 -8.07
CA ILE A 126 -5.54 18.15 -9.39
C ILE A 126 -5.40 16.63 -9.44
N ALA A 127 -4.82 16.05 -8.39
CA ALA A 127 -4.72 14.60 -8.25
C ALA A 127 -6.11 13.93 -8.36
N LYS A 128 -7.13 14.45 -7.66
CA LYS A 128 -8.51 13.94 -7.76
C LYS A 128 -9.08 14.04 -9.17
N ALA A 129 -8.84 15.14 -9.89
CA ALA A 129 -9.32 15.31 -11.26
C ALA A 129 -8.66 14.30 -12.23
N SER A 130 -7.36 14.03 -12.08
CA SER A 130 -6.62 13.12 -12.97
C SER A 130 -7.09 11.66 -12.91
N VAL A 131 -7.56 11.20 -11.74
CA VAL A 131 -8.11 9.83 -11.56
C VAL A 131 -9.35 9.61 -12.43
N TYR A 132 -10.13 10.66 -12.70
CA TYR A 132 -11.33 10.56 -13.53
C TYR A 132 -11.03 10.46 -15.03
N ILE A 133 -9.83 10.85 -15.46
CA ILE A 133 -9.50 11.02 -16.89
C ILE A 133 -8.76 9.80 -17.44
N ASP A 134 -7.76 9.27 -16.73
CA ASP A 134 -6.80 8.34 -17.34
C ASP A 134 -6.84 6.89 -16.84
N GLY A 135 -7.73 6.52 -15.91
CA GLY A 135 -7.68 5.18 -15.30
C GLY A 135 -6.30 4.87 -14.69
N PHE A 136 -5.53 5.93 -14.38
CA PHE A 136 -4.17 5.85 -13.89
C PHE A 136 -4.21 5.13 -12.54
N PRO A 137 -3.49 4.01 -12.38
CA PRO A 137 -3.45 3.29 -11.12
C PRO A 137 -2.61 4.10 -10.12
N MET A 138 -3.19 5.17 -9.58
CA MET A 138 -2.70 5.75 -8.33
C MET A 138 -3.20 4.82 -7.24
N SER A 139 -2.34 3.90 -6.84
CA SER A 139 -2.53 3.07 -5.65
C SER A 139 -2.90 3.98 -4.48
N GLN A 140 -4.16 3.89 -4.06
CA GLN A 140 -4.57 4.20 -2.69
C GLN A 140 -4.40 2.95 -1.85
#